data_AF-A0A935BGB3-F1
#
_entry.id   AF-A0A935BGB3-F1
#
_cell.length_a   1.000
_cell.length_b   1.000
_cell.length_c   1.000
_cell.angle_alpha   90.00
_cell.angle_beta   90.00
_cell.angle_gamma   90.00
#
_symmetry.space_group_name_H-M   'P 1'
#
loop_
_entity.id
_entity.type
_entity.pdbx_description
1 polymer ?
#
loop_
_entity_poly.entity_id
_entity_poly.type
_entity_poly.pdbx_seq_one_letter_code
_entity_poly.pdbx_strand_id
1 'polypeptide(L)' 'MVDSQGVVRTATTSSFGYYSFDGIEAGSSIVMSVESRRYRFAPRIIQVIDTLTDVDFVGQE' A
#
# COMPACT_ATOMS: atom_id res chain seq x y z
N MET A 1 2.02 4.56 -1.82
CA MET A 1 1.57 4.87 -0.45
C MET A 1 1.98 6.29 -0.10
N VAL A 2 1.22 6.95 0.77
CA VAL A 2 1.50 8.29 1.29
C VAL A 2 1.46 8.19 2.82
N ASP A 3 2.51 8.64 3.49
CA ASP A 3 2.56 8.65 4.95
C ASP A 3 1.93 9.91 5.56
N SER A 4 1.87 9.98 6.89
CA SER A 4 1.32 11.13 7.63
C SER A 4 2.08 12.44 7.41
N GLN A 5 3.32 12.38 6.94
CA GLN A 5 4.14 13.55 6.62
C GLN A 5 4.01 13.95 5.15
N GLY A 6 3.16 13.26 4.38
CA GLY A 6 2.96 13.51 2.96
C GLY A 6 4.05 12.91 2.06
N VAL A 7 4.95 12.08 2.59
CA VAL A 7 5.98 11.42 1.78
C VAL A 7 5.33 10.32 0.96
N VAL A 8 5.56 10.39 -0.35
CA VAL A 8 5.06 9.40 -1.30
C VAL A 8 6.14 8.35 -1.57
N ARG A 9 5.78 7.07 -1.43
CA ARG A 9 6.61 5.95 -1.89
C ARG A 9 5.83 5.04 -2.81
N THR A 10 6.49 4.49 -3.82
CA THR A 10 5.90 3.58 -4.81
C THR A 10 6.67 2.27 -4.88
N ALA A 11 5.94 1.19 -5.18
CA ALA A 11 6.51 -0.13 -5.42
C ALA A 11 5.75 -0.77 -6.58
N THR A 12 6.47 -1.42 -7.49
CA THR A 12 5.88 -2.17 -8.60
C THR A 12 5.56 -3.58 -8.11
N THR A 13 4.34 -4.06 -8.36
CA THR A 13 3.97 -5.44 -8.01
C THR A 13 4.68 -6.45 -8.90
N SER A 14 5.06 -7.58 -8.33
CA SER A 14 5.53 -8.73 -9.09
C SER A 14 4.43 -9.34 -9.96
N SER A 15 4.78 -10.26 -10.86
CA SER A 15 3.80 -11.00 -11.68
C SER A 15 2.80 -11.82 -10.86
N PHE A 16 3.12 -12.13 -9.60
CA PHE A 16 2.23 -12.82 -8.66
C PHE A 16 1.46 -11.85 -7.74
N GLY A 17 1.62 -10.54 -7.90
CA GLY A 17 0.88 -9.53 -7.13
C GLY A 17 1.57 -9.04 -5.85
N TYR A 18 2.70 -9.64 -5.44
CA TYR A 18 3.41 -9.21 -4.23
C TYR A 18 4.08 -7.84 -4.38
N TYR A 19 4.12 -7.10 -3.26
CA TYR A 19 4.79 -5.81 -3.10
C TYR A 19 5.34 -5.69 -1.67
N SER A 20 6.30 -4.77 -1.45
CA SER A 20 6.82 -4.46 -0.12
C SER A 20 7.19 -2.98 -0.02
N PHE A 21 7.15 -2.46 1.20
CA PHE A 21 7.63 -1.13 1.55
C PHE A 21 8.44 -1.23 2.85
N ASP A 22 9.68 -0.74 2.81
CA ASP A 22 10.58 -0.75 3.96
C ASP A 22 10.73 0.64 4.59
N GLY A 23 11.13 0.66 5.86
CA GLY A 23 11.41 1.90 6.59
C GLY A 23 10.17 2.75 6.83
N ILE A 24 9.05 2.09 7.14
CA ILE A 24 7.81 2.74 7.58
C ILE A 24 7.83 2.83 9.11
N GLU A 25 7.52 4.00 9.64
CA GLU A 25 7.49 4.24 11.08
C GLU A 25 6.32 3.49 11.73
N ALA A 26 6.60 2.71 12.77
CA ALA A 26 5.57 2.09 13.60
C ALA A 26 4.82 3.15 14.41
N GLY A 27 3.51 2.94 14.59
CA GLY A 27 2.58 3.92 15.15
C GLY A 27 2.00 4.91 14.13
N SER A 28 2.47 4.90 12.88
CA SER A 28 1.97 5.81 11.84
C SER A 28 0.72 5.28 11.12
N SER A 29 -0.01 6.19 10.47
CA SER A 29 -1.07 5.84 9.52
C SER A 29 -0.65 6.23 8.12
N ILE A 30 -0.85 5.32 7.17
CA ILE A 30 -0.52 5.53 5.76
C ILE A 30 -1.78 5.35 4.89
N VAL A 31 -1.79 6.03 3.75
CA VAL A 31 -2.78 5.82 2.68
C VAL A 31 -2.12 5.00 1.58
N MET A 32 -2.69 3.84 1.27
CA MET A 32 -2.27 3.00 0.16
C MET A 32 -3.28 3.04 -0.98
N SER A 33 -2.76 3.20 -2.19
CA SER A 33 -3.49 3.20 -3.45
C SER A 33 -2.75 2.35 -4.46
N VAL A 34 -3.49 1.63 -5.30
CA VAL A 34 -2.94 0.79 -6.36
C VAL A 34 -3.30 1.41 -7.71
N GLU A 35 -2.28 1.60 -8.55
CA GLU A 35 -2.47 2.04 -9.93
C GLU A 35 -2.40 0.81 -10.86
N SER A 36 -3.38 0.67 -11.74
CA SER A 36 -3.43 -0.41 -12.72
C SER A 36 -4.10 0.06 -14.00
N ARG A 37 -3.65 -0.49 -15.13
CA ARG A 37 -4.25 -0.22 -16.44
C ARG A 37 -5.58 -0.93 -16.67
N ARG A 38 -5.83 -2.02 -15.94
CA ARG A 38 -6.95 -2.94 -16.21
C ARG A 38 -8.02 -2.98 -15.12
N TYR A 39 -7.65 -2.64 -13.89
CA TYR A 39 -8.52 -2.74 -12.74
C TYR A 39 -8.46 -1.47 -11.92
N ARG A 40 -9.54 -1.16 -11.23
CA ARG A 40 -9.58 -0.12 -10.20
C ARG A 40 -9.43 -0.73 -8.83
N PHE A 41 -8.93 0.03 -7.87
CA PHE A 41 -8.78 -0.42 -6.50
C PHE A 41 -9.23 0.71 -5.57
N ALA A 42 -9.97 0.35 -4.51
CA ALA A 42 -10.29 1.31 -3.47
C ALA A 42 -9.03 1.63 -2.64
N PRO A 43 -8.74 2.91 -2.36
CA PRO A 43 -7.66 3.26 -1.45
C PRO A 43 -7.97 2.75 -0.03
N ARG A 44 -6.92 2.41 0.70
CA ARG A 44 -7.03 1.92 2.09
C ARG A 44 -6.17 2.78 3.01
N ILE A 45 -6.72 3.13 4.17
CA ILE A 45 -5.97 3.68 5.29
C ILE A 45 -5.49 2.52 6.15
N ILE A 46 -4.20 2.50 6.47
CA ILE A 46 -3.58 1.40 7.21
C ILE A 46 -2.81 1.98 8.38
N GLN A 47 -3.07 1.43 9.57
CA GLN A 47 -2.31 1.73 10.77
C GLN A 47 -1.15 0.74 10.88
N VAL A 48 0.07 1.26 10.84
CA VAL A 48 1.30 0.45 10.93
C VAL A 48 1.66 0.35 12.39
N ILE A 49 1.45 -0.80 13.02
CA ILE A 49 1.81 -1.04 14.43
C ILE A 49 3.10 -1.86 14.59
N ASP A 50 3.41 -2.68 13.58
CA ASP A 50 4.63 -3.47 13.41
C ASP A 50 4.72 -3.83 11.91
N THR A 51 5.56 -4.79 11.54
CA THR A 51 5.58 -5.44 10.24
C THR A 51 4.21 -6.02 9.92
N LEU A 52 3.63 -5.59 8.80
CA LEU A 52 2.34 -6.07 8.32
C LEU A 52 2.55 -6.99 7.12
N THR A 53 1.90 -8.16 7.16
CA THR A 53 1.72 -9.06 6.01
C THR A 53 0.24 -9.11 5.63
N ASP A 54 -0.07 -9.74 4.50
CA ASP A 54 -1.45 -10.03 4.08
C ASP A 54 -2.34 -8.78 3.92
N VAL A 55 -1.71 -7.66 3.55
CA VAL A 55 -2.41 -6.42 3.21
C VAL A 55 -2.82 -6.48 1.74
N ASP A 56 -3.95 -7.13 1.48
CA ASP A 56 -4.41 -7.37 0.12
C ASP A 56 -5.25 -6.23 -0.47
N PHE A 57 -5.20 -6.09 -1.79
CA PHE A 57 -6.07 -5.21 -2.56
C PHE A 57 -6.84 -6.04 -3.59
N VAL A 58 -8.17 -5.93 -3.55
CA VAL A 58 -9.04 -6.63 -4.49
C VAL A 58 -9.43 -5.68 -5.62
N GLY A 59 -9.15 -6.09 -6.85
CA GLY A 59 -9.49 -5.34 -8.04
C GLY A 59 -10.99 -5.26 -8.27
N GLN A 60 -11.44 -4.08 -8.67
CA GLN A 60 -12.80 -3.76 -9.12
C GLN A 60 -12.79 -3.42 -10.61
N GLU A 61 -13.99 -3.38 -11.19
CA GLU A 61 -14.28 -3.16 -12.62
C GLU A 61 -13.75 -1.84 -13.20
#